data_AF-A0A3N9NXX6-F1
#
_entry.id   AF-A0A3N9NXX6-F1
#
_cell.length_a   1.000
_cell.length_b   1.000
_cell.length_c   1.000
_cell.angle_alpha   90.00
_cell.angle_beta   90.00
_cell.angle_gamma   90.00
#
_symmetry.space_group_name_H-M   'P 1'
#
loop_
_entity.id
_entity.type
_entity.pdbx_description
1 polymer ?
#
loop_
_entity_poly.entity_id
_entity_poly.type
_entity_poly.pdbx_seq_one_letter_code
_entity_poly.pdbx_strand_id
1 'polypeptide(L)'
;MLARWARICLIIITVFVLAIYLPDIYWKAFEERAPRAYIQFSPVIDKFVIMKSDKKGFRIYDSDGVRYSREEYDRLLPLYNARQLVYEQDFPDSLRGVELNLDEIRRNDIRLSVHPAAFHQSEIPMYPMMESQSGRAKLVYSDYFFRIDDRMEFFSASANDIETELTEKFTRELSDQNFAFPAVYIAGNPTTRKSFDEGYFIIDSQNTMFHVKMVKGEPFVARIDIPDGISISYINVKEFDLREFYGVAVTSEGECYLISYDNYRFVKLPTPPYQEDVNELKIYGNLFFRNMISISDTGMTCLITDRDYQPIDSYTDTWKDRAQTTAGVIASYLFPFQLNLKIERSLFVYPYLQLSTWHSLFGILILLVLTFFLGKKNKNEGRTNLVNLIVVLLTGIYGFLSILLFTPIHRKF
;
A
#
# COMPACT_ATOMS: atom_id res chain seq x y z
N MET A 1 -48.98 -9.13 -14.72
CA MET A 1 -47.78 -8.59 -15.39
C MET A 1 -46.83 -7.96 -14.36
N LEU A 2 -47.32 -7.09 -13.47
CA LEU A 2 -46.56 -6.46 -12.38
C LEU A 2 -45.78 -7.46 -11.50
N ALA A 3 -46.40 -8.56 -11.05
CA ALA A 3 -45.75 -9.56 -10.20
C ALA A 3 -44.57 -10.29 -10.89
N ARG A 4 -44.59 -10.41 -12.21
CA ARG A 4 -43.48 -11.01 -12.98
C ARG A 4 -42.29 -10.05 -13.07
N TRP A 5 -42.56 -8.76 -13.31
CA TRP A 5 -41.54 -7.71 -13.30
C TRP A 5 -40.93 -7.53 -11.91
N ALA A 6 -41.75 -7.51 -10.86
CA ALA A 6 -41.28 -7.45 -9.48
C ALA A 6 -40.34 -8.62 -9.14
N ARG A 7 -40.69 -9.85 -9.57
CA ARG A 7 -39.83 -11.04 -9.40
C ARG A 7 -38.49 -10.87 -10.12
N ILE A 8 -38.49 -10.40 -11.36
CA ILE A 8 -37.25 -10.18 -12.12
C ILE A 8 -36.37 -9.12 -11.44
N CYS A 9 -36.96 -8.00 -10.98
CA CYS A 9 -36.21 -6.97 -10.25
C CYS A 9 -35.59 -7.53 -8.96
N LEU A 10 -36.34 -8.33 -8.18
CA LEU A 10 -35.82 -8.96 -6.97
C LEU A 10 -34.69 -9.95 -7.26
N ILE A 11 -34.79 -10.72 -8.34
CA ILE A 11 -33.72 -11.62 -8.80
C ILE A 11 -32.46 -10.82 -9.13
N ILE A 12 -32.59 -9.75 -9.92
CA ILE A 12 -31.45 -8.91 -10.31
C ILE A 12 -30.78 -8.31 -9.07
N ILE A 13 -31.55 -7.68 -8.17
CA ILE A 13 -31.03 -7.09 -6.93
C ILE A 13 -30.32 -8.15 -6.08
N THR A 14 -30.91 -9.35 -5.97
CA THR A 14 -30.32 -10.44 -5.20
C THR A 14 -29.02 -10.95 -5.82
N VAL A 15 -28.94 -11.04 -7.14
CA VAL A 15 -27.69 -11.37 -7.84
C VAL A 15 -26.61 -10.34 -7.53
N PHE A 16 -26.92 -9.04 -7.58
CA PHE A 16 -25.96 -7.99 -7.22
C PHE A 16 -25.48 -8.13 -5.77
N VAL A 17 -26.39 -8.31 -4.82
CA VAL A 17 -26.04 -8.48 -3.40
C VAL A 17 -25.19 -9.74 -3.19
N LEU A 18 -25.56 -10.87 -3.78
CA LEU A 18 -24.82 -12.11 -3.63
C LEU A 18 -23.45 -12.05 -4.31
N ALA A 19 -23.32 -11.40 -5.47
CA ALA A 19 -22.04 -11.24 -6.15
C ALA A 19 -21.02 -10.39 -5.35
N ILE A 20 -21.50 -9.55 -4.42
CA ILE A 20 -20.67 -8.80 -3.49
C ILE A 20 -20.38 -9.62 -2.23
N TYR A 21 -21.42 -10.07 -1.52
CA TYR A 21 -21.28 -10.60 -0.16
C TYR A 21 -20.99 -12.10 -0.09
N LEU A 22 -21.45 -12.91 -1.06
CA LEU A 22 -21.24 -14.36 -0.99
C LEU A 22 -19.75 -14.73 -1.16
N PRO A 23 -18.97 -14.13 -2.09
CA PRO A 23 -17.53 -14.30 -2.12
C PRO A 23 -16.85 -13.80 -0.84
N ASP A 24 -17.22 -12.63 -0.33
CA ASP A 24 -16.63 -12.07 0.90
C ASP A 24 -16.82 -13.00 2.11
N ILE A 25 -18.02 -13.57 2.28
CA ILE A 25 -18.31 -14.56 3.32
C ILE A 25 -17.49 -15.84 3.11
N TYR A 26 -17.41 -16.33 1.87
CA TYR A 26 -16.62 -17.52 1.53
C TYR A 26 -15.16 -17.34 1.96
N TRP A 27 -14.56 -16.20 1.60
CA TRP A 27 -13.17 -15.94 1.92
C TRP A 27 -12.95 -15.74 3.40
N LYS A 28 -13.85 -15.07 4.12
CA LYS A 28 -13.76 -14.99 5.60
C LYS A 28 -13.77 -16.37 6.28
N ALA A 29 -14.45 -17.35 5.69
CA ALA A 29 -14.55 -18.70 6.26
C ALA A 29 -13.40 -19.64 5.86
N PHE A 30 -12.89 -19.51 4.62
CA PHE A 30 -11.98 -20.49 4.02
C PHE A 30 -10.62 -19.93 3.59
N GLU A 31 -10.36 -18.63 3.77
CA GLU A 31 -9.06 -18.04 3.43
C GLU A 31 -7.97 -18.56 4.39
N GLU A 32 -7.11 -19.41 3.85
CA GLU A 32 -5.83 -19.74 4.46
C GLU A 32 -4.87 -18.58 4.21
N ARG A 33 -4.87 -17.58 5.09
CA ARG A 33 -3.85 -16.53 5.02
C ARG A 33 -2.49 -17.16 5.26
N ALA A 34 -1.58 -16.99 4.30
CA ALA A 34 -0.18 -17.31 4.52
C ALA A 34 0.29 -16.55 5.77
N PRO A 35 0.88 -17.23 6.76
CA PRO A 35 1.36 -16.55 7.96
C PRO A 35 2.44 -15.55 7.53
N ARG A 36 2.16 -14.26 7.67
CA ARG A 36 3.14 -13.21 7.41
C ARG A 36 4.33 -13.44 8.36
N ALA A 37 5.48 -13.79 7.79
CA ALA A 37 6.70 -13.86 8.56
C ALA A 37 7.19 -12.45 8.85
N TYR A 38 7.71 -12.25 10.06
CA TYR A 38 8.51 -11.09 10.40
C TYR A 38 9.96 -11.51 10.27
N ILE A 39 10.65 -10.96 9.28
CA ILE A 39 12.07 -11.24 9.01
C ILE A 39 12.87 -10.02 9.42
N GLN A 40 13.92 -10.24 10.21
CA GLN A 40 14.87 -9.21 10.61
C GLN A 40 16.28 -9.77 10.54
N PHE A 41 17.27 -8.93 10.22
CA PHE A 41 18.67 -9.35 10.26
C PHE A 41 19.23 -9.11 11.66
N SER A 42 19.83 -10.14 12.25
CA SER A 42 20.44 -10.07 13.57
C SER A 42 21.87 -9.53 13.48
N PRO A 43 22.17 -8.39 14.12
CA PRO A 43 23.54 -7.90 14.24
C PRO A 43 24.44 -8.73 15.16
N VAL A 44 23.86 -9.69 15.91
CA VAL A 44 24.55 -10.53 16.90
C VAL A 44 25.12 -11.79 16.27
N ILE A 45 24.33 -12.46 15.41
CA ILE A 45 24.71 -13.73 14.77
C ILE A 45 24.94 -13.60 13.25
N ASP A 46 24.78 -12.39 12.69
CA ASP A 46 24.90 -12.10 11.25
C ASP A 46 24.00 -12.98 10.37
N LYS A 47 22.77 -13.23 10.83
CA LYS A 47 21.77 -14.06 10.12
C LYS A 47 20.38 -13.44 10.18
N PHE A 48 19.53 -13.84 9.24
CA PHE A 48 18.11 -13.54 9.31
C PHE A 48 17.43 -14.36 10.39
N VAL A 49 16.63 -13.69 11.22
CA VAL A 49 15.76 -14.29 12.24
C VAL A 49 14.32 -14.09 11.80
N ILE A 50 13.58 -15.18 11.73
CA ILE A 50 12.23 -15.27 11.17
C ILE A 50 11.26 -15.64 12.29
N MET A 51 10.26 -14.79 12.51
CA MET A 51 9.11 -15.07 13.37
C MET A 51 7.86 -15.30 12.52
N LYS A 52 7.36 -16.53 12.47
CA LYS A 52 6.10 -16.90 11.79
C LYS A 52 4.99 -17.16 12.79
N SER A 53 3.81 -16.60 12.54
CA SER A 53 2.60 -17.00 13.25
C SER A 53 2.17 -18.40 12.81
N ASP A 54 1.70 -19.21 13.77
CA ASP A 54 1.16 -20.55 13.55
C ASP A 54 -0.13 -20.73 14.36
N LYS A 55 -0.93 -21.76 14.07
CA LYS A 55 -2.18 -22.09 14.79
C LYS A 55 -1.96 -22.31 16.30
N LYS A 56 -0.72 -22.58 16.73
CA LYS A 56 -0.33 -22.86 18.12
C LYS A 56 0.47 -21.74 18.79
N GLY A 57 0.71 -20.61 18.13
CA GLY A 57 1.55 -19.51 18.63
C GLY A 57 2.58 -19.06 17.61
N PHE A 58 3.71 -18.50 18.06
CA PHE A 58 4.79 -18.06 17.17
C PHE A 58 5.90 -19.11 17.09
N ARG A 59 6.43 -19.32 15.89
CA ARG A 59 7.67 -20.06 15.67
C ARG A 59 8.77 -19.08 15.29
N ILE A 60 9.85 -19.11 16.05
CA ILE A 60 11.02 -18.25 15.83
C ILE A 60 12.20 -19.14 15.48
N TYR A 61 12.86 -18.83 14.37
CA TYR A 61 14.02 -19.57 13.89
C TYR A 61 14.92 -18.67 13.03
N ASP A 62 16.21 -19.01 12.88
CA ASP A 62 17.11 -18.33 11.96
C ASP A 62 17.07 -18.92 10.54
N SER A 63 17.82 -18.32 9.61
CA SER A 63 17.97 -18.79 8.24
C SER A 63 18.46 -20.24 8.11
N ASP A 64 19.14 -20.77 9.13
CA ASP A 64 19.63 -22.16 9.16
C ASP A 64 18.61 -23.12 9.79
N GLY A 65 17.51 -22.60 10.32
CA GLY A 65 16.43 -23.36 10.95
C GLY A 65 16.63 -23.65 12.44
N VAL A 66 17.63 -23.05 13.09
CA VAL A 66 17.81 -23.13 14.55
C VAL A 66 16.66 -22.39 15.21
N ARG A 67 16.04 -23.00 16.22
CA ARG A 67 14.87 -22.44 16.91
C ARG A 67 15.28 -21.64 18.13
N TYR A 68 14.55 -20.56 18.36
CA TYR A 68 14.78 -19.67 19.49
C TYR A 68 13.52 -19.49 20.32
N SER A 69 13.70 -19.26 21.61
CA SER A 69 12.68 -18.75 22.51
C SER A 69 12.37 -17.27 22.20
N ARG A 70 11.33 -16.73 22.85
CA ARG A 70 11.01 -15.31 22.70
C ARG A 70 12.09 -14.41 23.32
N GLU A 71 12.64 -14.78 24.46
CA GLU A 71 13.71 -14.03 25.12
C GLU A 71 14.99 -14.03 24.28
N GLU A 72 15.32 -15.18 23.66
CA GLU A 72 16.45 -15.28 22.74
C GLU A 72 16.26 -14.42 21.49
N TYR A 73 15.04 -14.39 20.93
CA TYR A 73 14.71 -13.50 19.82
C TYR A 73 14.97 -12.03 20.15
N ASP A 74 14.57 -11.60 21.35
CA ASP A 74 14.74 -10.21 21.77
C ASP A 74 16.23 -9.87 21.91
N ARG A 75 17.04 -10.77 22.46
CA ARG A 75 18.52 -10.66 22.52
C ARG A 75 19.20 -10.66 21.16
N LEU A 76 18.69 -11.42 20.19
CA LEU A 76 19.24 -11.47 18.83
C LEU A 76 18.96 -10.19 18.04
N LEU A 77 17.96 -9.40 18.43
CA LEU A 77 17.56 -8.16 17.76
C LEU A 77 17.58 -6.97 18.73
N PRO A 78 18.73 -6.67 19.34
CA PRO A 78 18.80 -5.74 20.46
C PRO A 78 18.46 -4.30 20.05
N LEU A 79 18.73 -3.92 18.79
CA LEU A 79 18.39 -2.58 18.28
C LEU A 79 16.88 -2.41 18.03
N TYR A 80 16.19 -3.48 17.63
CA TYR A 80 14.75 -3.46 17.39
C TYR A 80 13.96 -3.55 18.71
N ASN A 81 14.45 -4.39 19.63
CA ASN A 81 13.82 -4.66 20.92
C ASN A 81 14.46 -3.90 22.08
N ALA A 82 15.17 -2.80 21.80
CA ALA A 82 15.94 -2.05 22.80
C ALA A 82 15.13 -1.70 24.06
N ARG A 83 13.89 -1.26 23.88
CA ARG A 83 13.00 -0.91 25.01
C ARG A 83 12.68 -2.11 25.91
N GLN A 84 12.47 -3.28 25.32
CA GLN A 84 12.17 -4.50 26.06
C GLN A 84 13.39 -4.96 26.84
N LEU A 85 14.56 -5.01 26.20
CA LEU A 85 15.80 -5.41 26.83
C LEU A 85 16.22 -4.46 27.96
N VAL A 86 16.01 -3.14 27.81
CA VAL A 86 16.26 -2.17 28.89
C VAL A 86 15.37 -2.42 30.10
N TYR A 87 14.08 -2.71 29.86
CA TYR A 87 13.15 -3.05 30.93
C TYR A 87 13.57 -4.33 31.67
N GLU A 88 14.10 -5.31 30.94
CA GLU A 88 14.61 -6.58 31.47
C GLU A 88 16.03 -6.48 32.05
N GLN A 89 16.67 -5.30 31.98
CA GLN A 89 18.07 -5.08 32.38
C GLN A 89 19.08 -5.96 31.62
N ASP A 90 18.74 -6.31 30.37
CA ASP A 90 19.50 -7.21 29.49
C ASP A 90 19.91 -6.52 28.18
N PHE A 91 19.91 -5.19 28.17
CA PHE A 91 20.34 -4.40 27.03
C PHE A 91 21.88 -4.36 26.99
N PRO A 92 22.51 -4.74 25.86
CA PRO A 92 23.98 -4.79 25.79
C PRO A 92 24.60 -3.39 25.81
N ASP A 93 25.71 -3.23 26.54
CA ASP A 93 26.46 -1.96 26.59
C ASP A 93 27.14 -1.63 25.25
N SER A 94 27.52 -2.66 24.48
CA SER A 94 28.14 -2.50 23.16
C SER A 94 27.77 -3.63 22.21
N LEU A 95 27.82 -3.35 20.92
CA LEU A 95 27.61 -4.33 19.86
C LEU A 95 28.52 -4.01 18.68
N ARG A 96 29.20 -5.03 18.14
CA ARG A 96 30.18 -4.88 17.04
C ARG A 96 31.25 -3.82 17.30
N GLY A 97 31.68 -3.68 18.55
CA GLY A 97 32.69 -2.69 18.96
C GLY A 97 32.17 -1.25 19.08
N VAL A 98 30.86 -1.02 18.96
CA VAL A 98 30.23 0.29 19.13
C VAL A 98 29.42 0.30 20.42
N GLU A 99 29.64 1.32 21.25
CA GLU A 99 28.85 1.55 22.46
C GLU A 99 27.39 1.89 22.09
N LEU A 100 26.44 1.23 22.76
CA LEU A 100 25.03 1.39 22.44
C LEU A 100 24.39 2.46 23.32
N ASN A 101 23.89 3.50 22.66
CA ASN A 101 23.09 4.54 23.27
C ASN A 101 21.68 4.52 22.66
N LEU A 102 20.64 4.55 23.51
CA LEU A 102 19.24 4.55 23.08
C LEU A 102 18.89 5.75 22.17
N ASP A 103 19.51 6.91 22.39
CA ASP A 103 19.30 8.08 21.55
C ASP A 103 19.88 7.89 20.16
N GLU A 104 21.09 7.32 20.06
CA GLU A 104 21.69 6.97 18.76
C GLU A 104 20.87 5.89 18.04
N ILE A 105 20.39 4.87 18.74
CA ILE A 105 19.53 3.83 18.15
C ILE A 105 18.25 4.44 17.59
N ARG A 106 17.59 5.32 18.37
CA ARG A 106 16.38 6.01 17.93
C ARG A 106 16.66 6.90 16.71
N ARG A 107 17.77 7.64 16.72
CA ARG A 107 18.16 8.51 15.60
C ARG A 107 18.37 7.70 14.32
N ASN A 108 18.95 6.50 14.45
CA ASN A 108 19.21 5.58 13.35
C ASN A 108 18.02 4.64 12.99
N ASP A 109 16.88 4.71 13.69
CA ASP A 109 15.67 3.93 13.36
C ASP A 109 14.96 4.54 12.14
N ILE A 110 15.36 4.09 10.96
CA ILE A 110 14.73 4.48 9.71
C ILE A 110 13.57 3.54 9.46
N ARG A 111 12.40 4.11 9.13
CA ARG A 111 11.25 3.36 8.64
C ARG A 111 10.56 4.12 7.53
N LEU A 112 10.64 3.61 6.31
CA LEU A 112 9.96 4.14 5.14
C LEU A 112 9.24 3.01 4.41
N SER A 113 8.11 3.31 3.79
CA SER A 113 7.40 2.35 2.95
C SER A 113 6.83 2.99 1.70
N VAL A 114 6.90 2.27 0.58
CA VAL A 114 6.22 2.58 -0.67
C VAL A 114 5.11 1.56 -0.82
N HIS A 115 3.87 2.03 -0.88
CA HIS A 115 2.69 1.20 -1.01
C HIS A 115 2.12 1.30 -2.43
N PRO A 116 1.57 0.22 -3.00
CA PRO A 116 0.88 0.27 -4.28
C PRO A 116 -0.20 1.35 -4.35
N ALA A 117 -0.92 1.53 -3.24
CA ALA A 117 -1.99 2.50 -3.16
C ALA A 117 -1.55 3.96 -3.22
N ALA A 118 -0.25 4.25 -3.16
CA ALA A 118 0.25 5.62 -3.24
C ALA A 118 0.25 6.17 -4.68
N PHE A 119 0.32 5.30 -5.69
CA PHE A 119 0.38 5.68 -7.11
C PHE A 119 -1.00 6.02 -7.68
N HIS A 120 -2.06 5.53 -7.05
CA HIS A 120 -3.44 5.66 -7.54
C HIS A 120 -4.28 6.68 -6.76
N GLN A 121 -3.62 7.58 -6.01
CA GLN A 121 -4.33 8.61 -5.24
C GLN A 121 -4.60 9.82 -6.12
N SER A 122 -5.88 10.10 -6.36
CA SER A 122 -6.31 11.40 -6.86
C SER A 122 -6.25 12.39 -5.70
N GLU A 123 -5.23 13.25 -5.71
CA GLU A 123 -5.09 14.32 -4.72
C GLU A 123 -5.89 15.55 -5.16
N ILE A 124 -6.56 16.19 -4.20
CA ILE A 124 -7.05 17.56 -4.40
C ILE A 124 -5.79 18.44 -4.40
N PRO A 125 -5.51 19.23 -5.45
CA PRO A 125 -4.25 19.98 -5.59
C PRO A 125 -4.21 21.20 -4.66
N MET A 126 -4.20 20.95 -3.35
CA MET A 126 -4.17 21.94 -2.27
C MET A 126 -3.23 21.42 -1.18
N TYR A 127 -2.02 21.98 -1.15
CA TYR A 127 -0.91 21.49 -0.34
C TYR A 127 -0.61 22.46 0.80
N PRO A 128 -0.63 22.05 2.08
CA PRO A 128 -0.34 22.97 3.18
C PRO A 128 1.15 23.33 3.23
N MET A 129 1.50 24.61 3.16
CA MET A 129 2.90 25.05 3.28
C MET A 129 3.32 25.23 4.73
N MET A 130 4.00 24.26 5.32
CA MET A 130 4.50 24.37 6.69
C MET A 130 5.78 25.21 6.75
N GLU A 131 5.95 25.95 7.85
CA GLU A 131 7.16 26.74 8.10
C GLU A 131 8.28 25.85 8.67
N SER A 132 9.35 25.66 7.90
CA SER A 132 10.47 24.78 8.24
C SER A 132 11.33 25.30 9.39
N GLN A 133 11.32 26.62 9.66
CA GLN A 133 12.04 27.27 10.76
C GLN A 133 11.16 28.24 11.55
N SER A 134 10.06 27.73 12.12
CA SER A 134 9.11 28.55 12.89
C SER A 134 9.65 29.09 14.22
N GLY A 135 10.85 28.65 14.64
CA GLY A 135 11.41 28.95 15.95
C GLY A 135 10.71 28.24 17.12
N ARG A 136 9.70 27.41 16.85
CA ARG A 136 8.98 26.61 17.85
C ARG A 136 9.51 25.19 17.90
N ALA A 137 9.50 24.59 19.09
CA ALA A 137 9.90 23.21 19.30
C ALA A 137 8.95 22.18 18.66
N LYS A 138 7.71 22.57 18.36
CA LYS A 138 6.72 21.73 17.68
C LYS A 138 6.24 22.43 16.42
N LEU A 139 6.08 21.66 15.36
CA LEU A 139 5.42 22.11 14.14
C LEU A 139 3.94 22.41 14.40
N VAL A 140 3.45 23.44 13.73
CA VAL A 140 2.05 23.85 13.76
C VAL A 140 1.46 23.61 12.38
N TYR A 141 0.15 23.36 12.32
CA TYR A 141 -0.53 23.29 11.03
C TYR A 141 -0.39 24.62 10.31
N SER A 142 -0.25 24.56 8.98
CA SER A 142 -0.18 25.76 8.16
C SER A 142 -1.55 26.45 8.10
N ASP A 143 -1.53 27.77 8.19
CA ASP A 143 -2.68 28.63 7.84
C ASP A 143 -2.81 28.83 6.33
N TYR A 144 -1.80 28.40 5.55
CA TYR A 144 -1.71 28.59 4.12
C TYR A 144 -1.60 27.28 3.35
N PHE A 145 -2.41 27.16 2.30
CA PHE A 145 -2.35 26.07 1.33
C PHE A 145 -1.92 26.64 -0.01
N PHE A 146 -1.20 25.87 -0.83
CA PHE A 146 -0.79 26.27 -2.16
C PHE A 146 -1.24 25.29 -3.23
N ARG A 147 -1.31 25.80 -4.45
CA ARG A 147 -1.41 25.03 -5.69
C ARG A 147 -0.49 25.64 -6.73
N ILE A 148 -0.10 24.86 -7.73
CA ILE A 148 0.78 25.33 -8.79
C ILE A 148 0.16 24.99 -10.15
N ASP A 149 -0.32 26.03 -10.84
CA ASP A 149 -0.77 25.94 -12.23
C ASP A 149 0.02 26.95 -13.06
N ASP A 150 -0.55 28.10 -13.45
CA ASP A 150 0.17 29.20 -14.12
C ASP A 150 1.18 29.92 -13.20
N ARG A 151 0.97 29.85 -11.89
CA ARG A 151 1.82 30.37 -10.82
C ARG A 151 1.64 29.56 -9.54
N MET A 152 2.45 29.83 -8.52
CA MET A 152 2.30 29.22 -7.19
C MET A 152 1.38 30.08 -6.34
N GLU A 153 0.09 29.78 -6.35
CA GLU A 153 -0.93 30.52 -5.59
C GLU A 153 -1.04 29.99 -4.16
N PHE A 154 -1.06 30.90 -3.20
CA PHE A 154 -1.32 30.62 -1.79
C PHE A 154 -2.73 31.06 -1.39
N PHE A 155 -3.40 30.24 -0.57
CA PHE A 155 -4.73 30.47 -0.04
C PHE A 155 -4.68 30.46 1.48
N SER A 156 -5.30 31.46 2.10
CA SER A 156 -5.55 31.45 3.54
C SER A 156 -6.67 30.47 3.86
N ALA A 157 -6.40 29.52 4.75
CA ALA A 157 -7.37 28.51 5.19
C ALA A 157 -8.57 29.12 5.93
N SER A 158 -8.37 30.28 6.58
CA SER A 158 -9.40 30.95 7.38
C SER A 158 -10.24 31.92 6.56
N ALA A 159 -9.61 32.65 5.64
CA ALA A 159 -10.28 33.65 4.80
C ALA A 159 -10.82 33.07 3.48
N ASN A 160 -10.28 31.93 3.03
CA ASN A 160 -10.54 31.35 1.71
C ASN A 160 -10.25 32.32 0.55
N ASP A 161 -9.26 33.19 0.76
CA ASP A 161 -8.79 34.20 -0.20
C ASP A 161 -7.32 33.95 -0.55
N ILE A 162 -6.91 34.49 -1.70
CA ILE A 162 -5.51 34.41 -2.18
C ILE A 162 -4.62 35.32 -1.33
N GLU A 163 -3.55 34.76 -0.78
CA GLU A 163 -2.50 35.52 -0.12
C GLU A 163 -1.53 36.07 -1.17
N THR A 164 -1.70 37.34 -1.53
CA THR A 164 -1.04 37.95 -2.70
C THR A 164 0.47 38.07 -2.49
N GLU A 165 0.91 38.48 -1.29
CA GLU A 165 2.33 38.66 -1.02
C GLU A 165 3.11 37.34 -1.11
N LEU A 166 2.61 36.27 -0.50
CA LEU A 166 3.24 34.94 -0.58
C LEU A 166 3.22 34.40 -2.01
N THR A 167 2.09 34.55 -2.70
CA THR A 167 1.95 34.13 -4.11
C THR A 167 2.99 34.80 -4.99
N GLU A 168 3.17 36.12 -4.88
CA GLU A 168 4.17 36.85 -5.66
C GLU A 168 5.61 36.44 -5.33
N LYS A 169 5.95 36.31 -4.04
CA LYS A 169 7.30 35.92 -3.60
C LYS A 169 7.69 34.54 -4.12
N PHE A 170 6.87 33.52 -3.87
CA PHE A 170 7.17 32.15 -4.29
C PHE A 170 7.16 31.99 -5.80
N THR A 171 6.21 32.64 -6.50
CA THR A 171 6.17 32.60 -7.97
C THR A 171 7.41 33.24 -8.59
N ARG A 172 7.88 34.37 -8.03
CA ARG A 172 9.12 35.01 -8.49
C ARG A 172 10.33 34.11 -8.27
N GLU A 173 10.50 33.57 -7.07
CA GLU A 173 11.64 32.70 -6.76
C GLU A 173 11.66 31.44 -7.65
N LEU A 174 10.51 30.81 -7.88
CA LEU A 174 10.41 29.69 -8.84
C LEU A 174 10.82 30.12 -10.26
N SER A 175 10.36 31.29 -10.70
CA SER A 175 10.68 31.81 -12.04
C SER A 175 12.17 32.12 -12.17
N ASP A 176 12.80 32.66 -11.13
CA ASP A 176 14.23 32.96 -11.07
C ASP A 176 15.08 31.66 -11.14
N GLN A 177 14.56 30.54 -10.63
CA GLN A 177 15.15 29.21 -10.76
C GLN A 177 14.81 28.50 -12.09
N ASN A 178 14.11 29.17 -13.01
CA ASN A 178 13.65 28.65 -14.31
C ASN A 178 12.64 27.51 -14.21
N PHE A 179 11.74 27.56 -13.23
CA PHE A 179 10.62 26.61 -13.13
C PHE A 179 9.65 26.76 -14.31
N ALA A 180 9.28 25.64 -14.95
CA ALA A 180 8.32 25.62 -16.05
C ALA A 180 6.91 25.19 -15.59
N PHE A 181 6.04 26.18 -15.36
CA PHE A 181 4.64 25.96 -15.01
C PHE A 181 3.85 25.18 -16.09
N PRO A 182 2.88 24.32 -15.72
CA PRO A 182 2.44 23.98 -14.35
C PRO A 182 3.31 22.91 -13.67
N ALA A 183 3.08 22.69 -12.37
CA ALA A 183 3.65 21.51 -11.69
C ALA A 183 2.92 20.25 -12.16
N VAL A 184 3.67 19.23 -12.56
CA VAL A 184 3.11 17.92 -12.96
C VAL A 184 3.05 16.93 -11.80
N TYR A 185 3.88 17.15 -10.77
CA TYR A 185 3.92 16.31 -9.59
C TYR A 185 4.38 17.11 -8.37
N ILE A 186 3.74 16.92 -7.23
CA ILE A 186 4.08 17.56 -5.95
C ILE A 186 4.09 16.48 -4.87
N ALA A 187 5.20 16.36 -4.16
CA ALA A 187 5.36 15.39 -3.07
C ALA A 187 5.88 16.07 -1.81
N GLY A 188 5.24 15.79 -0.67
CA GLY A 188 5.65 16.30 0.64
C GLY A 188 5.05 15.48 1.77
N ASN A 189 5.38 15.82 3.00
CA ASN A 189 4.90 15.12 4.20
C ASN A 189 4.15 16.07 5.15
N PRO A 190 2.90 16.47 4.86
CA PRO A 190 2.20 17.54 5.57
C PRO A 190 1.65 17.13 6.95
N THR A 191 2.53 16.67 7.85
CA THR A 191 2.18 16.27 9.21
C THR A 191 2.94 17.09 10.25
N THR A 192 2.28 17.41 11.36
CA THR A 192 2.91 18.08 12.52
C THR A 192 3.56 17.10 13.50
N ARG A 193 3.51 15.79 13.23
CA ARG A 193 4.06 14.73 14.10
C ARG A 193 5.58 14.55 13.97
N LYS A 194 6.18 15.09 12.92
CA LYS A 194 7.62 15.07 12.65
C LYS A 194 8.35 16.16 13.44
N SER A 195 9.65 15.99 13.65
CA SER A 195 10.50 16.90 14.43
C SER A 195 10.78 18.22 13.70
N PHE A 196 10.86 18.18 12.37
CA PHE A 196 11.08 19.34 11.50
C PHE A 196 10.42 19.10 10.14
N ASP A 197 10.30 20.17 9.35
CA ASP A 197 9.70 20.16 8.02
C ASP A 197 10.76 20.48 6.96
N GLU A 198 10.72 19.76 5.83
CA GLU A 198 11.56 20.02 4.65
C GLU A 198 10.70 20.28 3.41
N GLY A 199 9.50 20.86 3.59
CA GLY A 199 8.62 21.25 2.49
C GLY A 199 8.33 20.13 1.48
N TYR A 200 8.53 20.47 0.20
CA TYR A 200 8.01 19.73 -0.94
C TYR A 200 9.06 19.54 -2.04
N PHE A 201 9.04 18.38 -2.67
CA PHE A 201 9.64 18.16 -3.98
C PHE A 201 8.59 18.35 -5.06
N ILE A 202 8.90 19.16 -6.07
CA ILE A 202 7.98 19.55 -7.14
C ILE A 202 8.65 19.24 -8.46
N ILE A 203 7.93 18.57 -9.36
CA ILE A 203 8.36 18.34 -10.74
C ILE A 203 7.55 19.28 -11.64
N ASP A 204 8.24 20.01 -12.49
CA ASP A 204 7.65 20.97 -13.41
C ASP A 204 7.25 20.32 -14.76
N SER A 205 6.66 21.10 -15.66
CA SER A 205 6.22 20.62 -16.99
C SER A 205 7.36 20.19 -17.93
N GLN A 206 8.61 20.51 -17.59
CA GLN A 206 9.82 20.11 -18.33
C GLN A 206 10.56 18.94 -17.66
N ASN A 207 9.93 18.28 -16.68
CA ASN A 207 10.51 17.16 -15.93
C ASN A 207 11.77 17.56 -15.14
N THR A 208 11.85 18.81 -14.69
CA THR A 208 12.89 19.29 -13.76
C THR A 208 12.35 19.25 -12.33
N MET A 209 13.16 18.79 -11.38
CA MET A 209 12.77 18.71 -9.96
C MET A 209 13.22 19.95 -9.20
N PHE A 210 12.41 20.39 -8.25
CA PHE A 210 12.69 21.50 -7.37
C PHE A 210 12.35 21.11 -5.93
N HIS A 211 13.19 21.50 -4.98
CA HIS A 211 12.86 21.46 -3.56
C HIS A 211 12.40 22.84 -3.13
N VAL A 212 11.15 22.92 -2.67
CA VAL A 212 10.47 24.14 -2.27
C VAL A 212 10.06 24.05 -0.81
N LYS A 213 10.44 25.03 0.01
CA LYS A 213 10.00 25.14 1.40
C LYS A 213 9.91 26.58 1.86
N MET A 214 9.26 26.80 2.99
CA MET A 214 9.19 28.10 3.65
C MET A 214 10.18 28.16 4.79
N VAL A 215 11.05 29.18 4.80
CA VAL A 215 12.05 29.41 5.85
C VAL A 215 11.91 30.83 6.37
N LYS A 216 11.42 30.97 7.60
CA LYS A 216 11.17 32.25 8.28
C LYS A 216 10.28 33.19 7.45
N GLY A 217 9.25 32.65 6.82
CA GLY A 217 8.29 33.35 5.97
C GLY A 217 8.77 33.63 4.54
N GLU A 218 10.01 33.26 4.20
CA GLU A 218 10.58 33.48 2.87
C GLU A 218 10.67 32.17 2.07
N PRO A 219 10.54 32.23 0.74
CA PRO A 219 10.68 31.06 -0.12
C PRO A 219 12.12 30.57 -0.14
N PHE A 220 12.29 29.25 -0.04
CA PHE A 220 13.50 28.55 -0.43
C PHE A 220 13.15 27.68 -1.63
N VAL A 221 13.86 27.86 -2.74
CA VAL A 221 13.74 27.03 -3.93
C VAL A 221 15.13 26.57 -4.33
N ALA A 222 15.32 25.26 -4.46
CA ALA A 222 16.53 24.68 -5.01
C ALA A 222 16.17 23.82 -6.22
N ARG A 223 16.74 24.14 -7.38
CA ARG A 223 16.68 23.27 -8.56
C ARG A 223 17.50 22.01 -8.31
N ILE A 224 16.96 20.88 -8.72
CA ILE A 224 17.56 19.55 -8.60
C ILE A 224 17.55 18.93 -9.99
N ASP A 225 18.74 18.65 -10.51
CA ASP A 225 18.87 17.95 -11.78
C ASP A 225 18.64 16.44 -11.53
N ILE A 226 17.59 15.93 -12.17
CA ILE A 226 17.33 14.49 -12.21
C ILE A 226 18.38 13.87 -13.16
N PRO A 227 19.02 12.75 -12.81
CA PRO A 227 19.96 12.10 -13.73
C PRO A 227 19.33 11.76 -15.08
N ASP A 228 20.11 11.89 -16.16
CA ASP A 228 19.63 11.66 -17.52
C ASP A 228 18.96 10.29 -17.69
N GLY A 229 17.79 10.29 -18.34
CA GLY A 229 17.03 9.07 -18.62
C GLY A 229 16.18 8.56 -17.45
N ILE A 230 16.10 9.30 -16.33
CA ILE A 230 15.21 8.98 -15.21
C ILE A 230 13.93 9.81 -15.29
N SER A 231 12.79 9.13 -15.29
CA SER A 231 11.45 9.71 -15.14
C SER A 231 10.88 9.29 -13.78
N ILE A 232 10.54 10.23 -12.91
CA ILE A 232 10.03 9.92 -11.57
C ILE A 232 8.51 9.74 -11.62
N SER A 233 8.00 8.60 -11.13
CA SER A 233 6.56 8.37 -11.00
C SER A 233 6.04 8.63 -9.59
N TYR A 234 6.89 8.51 -8.57
CA TYR A 234 6.47 8.70 -7.18
C TYR A 234 7.63 9.12 -6.27
N ILE A 235 7.34 9.96 -5.28
CA ILE A 235 8.27 10.34 -4.21
C ILE A 235 7.57 10.20 -2.87
N ASN A 236 8.16 9.43 -1.95
CA ASN A 236 7.76 9.44 -0.55
C ASN A 236 8.78 10.26 0.26
N VAL A 237 8.38 11.49 0.59
CA VAL A 237 9.14 12.39 1.45
C VAL A 237 8.96 11.98 2.90
N LYS A 238 10.07 11.85 3.63
CA LYS A 238 10.04 11.55 5.06
C LYS A 238 11.26 12.10 5.77
N GLU A 239 11.01 12.88 6.80
CA GLU A 239 12.04 13.53 7.60
C GLU A 239 12.55 12.60 8.69
N PHE A 240 13.85 12.33 8.66
CA PHE A 240 14.58 11.54 9.65
C PHE A 240 15.57 12.43 10.40
N ASP A 241 15.72 12.22 11.72
CA ASP A 241 16.62 13.01 12.57
C ASP A 241 18.10 12.90 12.17
N LEU A 242 18.49 11.81 11.49
CA LEU A 242 19.83 11.67 10.90
C LEU A 242 20.10 12.61 9.73
N ARG A 243 19.05 13.06 9.03
CA ARG A 243 19.17 13.81 7.77
C ARG A 243 20.09 13.13 6.75
N GLU A 244 19.95 11.81 6.59
CA GLU A 244 20.73 11.02 5.61
C GLU A 244 20.12 11.14 4.20
N PHE A 245 18.80 11.12 4.12
CA PHE A 245 18.01 11.28 2.90
C PHE A 245 16.67 11.95 3.19
N TYR A 246 16.14 12.66 2.20
CA TYR A 246 14.83 13.32 2.23
C TYR A 246 13.66 12.35 2.04
N GLY A 247 13.91 11.21 1.41
CA GLY A 247 12.88 10.25 1.04
C GLY A 247 13.37 9.24 0.01
N VAL A 248 12.42 8.49 -0.55
CA VAL A 248 12.64 7.59 -1.68
C VAL A 248 11.88 8.10 -2.90
N ALA A 249 12.51 8.04 -4.06
CA ALA A 249 11.91 8.26 -5.36
C ALA A 249 11.83 6.93 -6.13
N VAL A 250 10.73 6.72 -6.84
CA VAL A 250 10.50 5.57 -7.71
C VAL A 250 10.36 6.07 -9.13
N THR A 251 11.07 5.44 -10.06
CA THR A 251 11.02 5.81 -11.48
C THR A 251 9.87 5.11 -12.19
N SER A 252 9.51 5.59 -13.39
CA SER A 252 8.53 4.96 -14.27
C SER A 252 8.91 3.52 -14.67
N GLU A 253 10.20 3.18 -14.65
CA GLU A 253 10.72 1.81 -14.86
C GLU A 253 10.70 0.96 -13.58
N GLY A 254 10.31 1.53 -12.43
CA GLY A 254 10.28 0.87 -11.13
C GLY A 254 11.60 0.91 -10.37
N GLU A 255 12.62 1.63 -10.85
CA GLU A 255 13.89 1.74 -10.13
C GLU A 255 13.72 2.63 -8.89
N CYS A 256 14.31 2.26 -7.76
CA CYS A 256 14.18 2.99 -6.51
C CYS A 256 15.47 3.74 -6.16
N TYR A 257 15.36 5.01 -5.78
CA TYR A 257 16.47 5.87 -5.40
C TYR A 257 16.18 6.58 -4.08
N LEU A 258 17.19 6.76 -3.24
CA LEU A 258 17.11 7.72 -2.14
C LEU A 258 17.59 9.09 -2.60
N ILE A 259 16.89 10.14 -2.18
CA ILE A 259 17.31 11.53 -2.41
C ILE A 259 18.14 11.95 -1.19
N SER A 260 19.47 11.99 -1.31
CA SER A 260 20.36 12.28 -0.18
C SER A 260 20.36 13.76 0.22
N TYR A 261 20.62 14.04 1.50
CA TYR A 261 20.98 15.39 1.94
C TYR A 261 22.34 15.86 1.42
N ASP A 262 23.17 14.94 0.92
CA ASP A 262 24.41 15.26 0.22
C ASP A 262 24.09 15.74 -1.21
N ASN A 263 23.82 17.05 -1.33
CA ASN A 263 23.55 17.76 -2.59
C ASN A 263 22.49 17.08 -3.47
N TYR A 264 21.41 16.56 -2.87
CA TYR A 264 20.32 15.88 -3.59
C TYR A 264 20.77 14.69 -4.45
N ARG A 265 21.92 14.08 -4.13
CA ARG A 265 22.41 12.92 -4.87
C ARG A 265 21.39 11.78 -4.82
N PHE A 266 21.06 11.23 -5.98
CA PHE A 266 20.24 10.04 -6.12
C PHE A 266 21.10 8.80 -5.84
N VAL A 267 20.82 8.10 -4.75
CA VAL A 267 21.49 6.85 -4.38
C VAL A 267 20.60 5.69 -4.80
N LYS A 268 21.02 4.94 -5.82
CA LYS A 268 20.27 3.79 -6.33
C LYS A 268 20.20 2.69 -5.28
N LEU A 269 18.99 2.19 -5.01
CA LEU A 269 18.78 1.07 -4.12
C LEU A 269 18.99 -0.26 -4.86
N PRO A 270 19.65 -1.26 -4.26
CA PRO A 270 19.86 -2.58 -4.86
C PRO A 270 18.60 -3.46 -4.82
N THR A 271 17.43 -2.89 -5.10
CA THR A 271 16.15 -3.61 -5.11
C THR A 271 15.77 -4.03 -6.53
N PRO A 272 15.01 -5.13 -6.71
CA PRO A 272 14.36 -5.40 -7.98
C PRO A 272 13.43 -4.24 -8.38
N PRO A 273 13.11 -4.09 -9.69
CA PRO A 273 12.17 -3.08 -10.15
C PRO A 273 10.83 -3.18 -9.39
N TYR A 274 10.44 -2.06 -8.80
CA TYR A 274 9.19 -1.90 -8.08
C TYR A 274 8.03 -1.94 -9.06
N GLN A 275 7.05 -2.80 -8.75
CA GLN A 275 5.83 -2.90 -9.53
C GLN A 275 4.73 -2.15 -8.78
N GLU A 276 4.31 -1.01 -9.32
CA GLU A 276 3.35 -0.09 -8.70
C GLU A 276 2.08 -0.79 -8.26
N ASP A 277 1.61 -1.75 -9.03
CA ASP A 277 0.39 -2.48 -8.72
C ASP A 277 0.61 -3.72 -7.85
N VAL A 278 1.82 -4.20 -7.59
CA VAL A 278 2.02 -5.55 -7.01
C VAL A 278 2.80 -5.53 -5.70
N ASN A 279 3.84 -4.71 -5.63
CA ASN A 279 4.85 -4.83 -4.58
C ASN A 279 4.66 -3.74 -3.53
N GLU A 280 4.80 -4.07 -2.25
CA GLU A 280 5.05 -3.12 -1.17
C GLU A 280 6.56 -3.13 -0.89
N LEU A 281 7.21 -1.97 -0.91
CA LEU A 281 8.61 -1.84 -0.54
C LEU A 281 8.72 -1.20 0.84
N LYS A 282 9.47 -1.81 1.74
CA LYS A 282 9.80 -1.24 3.05
C LYS A 282 11.30 -1.05 3.14
N ILE A 283 11.73 0.13 3.57
CA ILE A 283 13.12 0.45 3.83
C ILE A 283 13.24 0.73 5.32
N TYR A 284 13.87 -0.20 6.02
CA TYR A 284 14.16 -0.09 7.44
C TYR A 284 15.65 0.11 7.64
N GLY A 285 16.04 0.82 8.69
CA GLY A 285 17.44 1.03 9.01
C GLY A 285 17.66 1.02 10.50
N ASN A 286 18.88 0.67 10.88
CA ASN A 286 19.38 0.77 12.24
C ASN A 286 20.81 1.30 12.22
N LEU A 287 21.50 1.23 13.36
CA LEU A 287 22.86 1.75 13.51
C LEU A 287 23.88 1.15 12.52
N PHE A 288 23.71 -0.12 12.14
CA PHE A 288 24.69 -0.87 11.35
C PHE A 288 24.24 -1.14 9.90
N PHE A 289 22.95 -1.33 9.68
CA PHE A 289 22.44 -1.89 8.42
C PHE A 289 21.24 -1.12 7.86
N ARG A 290 20.98 -1.33 6.58
CA ARG A 290 19.74 -0.92 5.89
C ARG A 290 19.09 -2.17 5.29
N ASN A 291 17.83 -2.41 5.66
CA ASN A 291 17.01 -3.55 5.26
C ASN A 291 15.95 -3.11 4.26
N MET A 292 15.92 -3.73 3.09
CA MET A 292 14.94 -3.49 2.05
C MET A 292 14.07 -4.73 1.90
N ILE A 293 12.78 -4.58 2.20
CA ILE A 293 11.82 -5.68 2.19
C ILE A 293 10.82 -5.41 1.08
N SER A 294 10.89 -6.21 0.02
CA SER A 294 9.88 -6.23 -1.04
C SER A 294 8.86 -7.32 -0.72
N ILE A 295 7.59 -6.97 -0.63
CA ILE A 295 6.48 -7.88 -0.32
C ILE A 295 5.53 -7.90 -1.51
N SER A 296 5.15 -9.07 -1.98
CA SER A 296 4.16 -9.28 -3.04
C SER A 296 3.07 -10.25 -2.56
N ASP A 297 2.11 -10.55 -3.44
CA ASP A 297 1.05 -11.53 -3.17
C ASP A 297 1.59 -12.97 -3.05
N THR A 298 2.79 -13.24 -3.57
CA THR A 298 3.39 -14.59 -3.67
C THR A 298 4.60 -14.80 -2.77
N GLY A 299 5.09 -13.75 -2.09
CA GLY A 299 6.24 -13.87 -1.24
C GLY A 299 6.79 -12.54 -0.76
N MET A 300 7.94 -12.61 -0.12
CA MET A 300 8.74 -11.44 0.21
C MET A 300 10.23 -11.75 0.09
N THR A 301 10.99 -10.73 -0.26
CA THR A 301 12.44 -10.75 -0.30
C THR A 301 12.96 -9.65 0.62
N CYS A 302 13.81 -10.03 1.57
CA CYS A 302 14.54 -9.13 2.44
C CYS A 302 15.98 -9.06 1.97
N LEU A 303 16.48 -7.87 1.67
CA LEU A 303 17.86 -7.59 1.33
C LEU A 303 18.46 -6.73 2.42
N ILE A 304 19.58 -7.16 2.99
CA ILE A 304 20.33 -6.39 3.97
C ILE A 304 21.57 -5.79 3.29
N THR A 305 21.81 -4.52 3.58
CA THR A 305 22.93 -3.75 3.06
C THR A 305 23.67 -3.05 4.21
N ASP A 306 24.90 -2.63 3.96
CA ASP A 306 25.60 -1.71 4.84
C ASP A 306 25.01 -0.28 4.74
N ARG A 307 25.71 0.71 5.32
CA ARG A 307 25.28 2.11 5.26
C ARG A 307 25.53 2.78 3.91
N ASP A 308 26.40 2.21 3.09
CA ASP A 308 26.70 2.67 1.73
C ASP A 308 25.85 1.93 0.68
N TYR A 309 24.80 1.24 1.14
CA TYR A 309 23.81 0.52 0.34
C TYR A 309 24.43 -0.62 -0.49
N GLN A 310 25.57 -1.16 -0.06
CA GLN A 310 26.16 -2.36 -0.67
C GLN A 310 25.48 -3.62 -0.11
N PRO A 311 25.01 -4.54 -0.98
CA PRO A 311 24.42 -5.82 -0.56
C PRO A 311 25.36 -6.65 0.32
N ILE A 312 24.84 -7.11 1.47
CA ILE A 312 25.53 -8.04 2.37
C ILE A 312 24.93 -9.44 2.24
N ASP A 313 23.61 -9.56 2.39
CA ASP A 313 22.89 -10.85 2.35
C ASP A 313 21.42 -10.66 1.97
N SER A 314 20.74 -11.74 1.59
CA SER A 314 19.33 -11.73 1.23
C SER A 314 18.61 -13.00 1.66
N TYR A 315 17.34 -12.85 2.01
CA TYR A 315 16.47 -13.96 2.35
C TYR A 315 15.12 -13.81 1.67
N THR A 316 14.65 -14.88 1.04
CA THR A 316 13.35 -14.92 0.35
C THR A 316 12.45 -15.98 0.97
N ASP A 317 11.21 -15.59 1.25
CA ASP A 317 10.14 -16.47 1.69
C ASP A 317 9.01 -16.42 0.67
N THR A 318 8.51 -17.57 0.23
CA THR A 318 7.41 -17.65 -0.75
C THR A 318 6.22 -18.36 -0.15
N TRP A 319 5.03 -17.97 -0.61
CA TRP A 319 3.78 -18.61 -0.25
C TRP A 319 2.88 -18.74 -1.47
N LYS A 320 1.88 -19.62 -1.35
CA LYS A 320 0.91 -19.82 -2.42
C LYS A 320 0.03 -18.59 -2.55
N ASP A 321 -0.16 -18.15 -3.79
CA ASP A 321 -1.19 -17.19 -4.12
C ASP A 321 -2.57 -17.74 -3.71
N ARG A 322 -3.48 -16.84 -3.34
CA ARG A 322 -4.86 -17.12 -2.98
C ARG A 322 -5.55 -17.99 -4.03
N ALA A 323 -5.31 -17.73 -5.32
CA ALA A 323 -5.88 -18.51 -6.43
C ALA A 323 -5.38 -19.97 -6.47
N GLN A 324 -4.19 -20.24 -5.95
CA GLN A 324 -3.56 -21.57 -5.93
C GLN A 324 -3.90 -22.39 -4.68
N THR A 325 -4.56 -21.78 -3.68
CA THR A 325 -5.05 -22.48 -2.51
C THR A 325 -6.24 -23.40 -2.87
N THR A 326 -6.48 -24.43 -2.07
CA THR A 326 -7.66 -25.31 -2.25
C THR A 326 -8.96 -24.48 -2.24
N ALA A 327 -9.05 -23.47 -1.38
CA ALA A 327 -10.17 -22.54 -1.34
C ALA A 327 -10.27 -21.70 -2.63
N GLY A 328 -9.15 -21.21 -3.17
CA GLY A 328 -9.14 -20.49 -4.45
C GLY A 328 -9.60 -21.35 -5.62
N VAL A 329 -9.17 -22.60 -5.68
CA VAL A 329 -9.65 -23.55 -6.68
C VAL A 329 -11.17 -23.72 -6.56
N ILE A 330 -11.70 -23.99 -5.36
CA ILE A 330 -13.15 -24.14 -5.15
C ILE A 330 -13.92 -22.86 -5.51
N ALA A 331 -13.42 -21.69 -5.10
CA ALA A 331 -14.01 -20.40 -5.44
C ALA A 331 -14.09 -20.19 -6.95
N SER A 332 -13.08 -20.63 -7.70
CA SER A 332 -13.06 -20.50 -9.16
C SER A 332 -14.18 -21.28 -9.86
N TYR A 333 -14.63 -22.41 -9.28
CA TYR A 333 -15.79 -23.16 -9.75
C TYR A 333 -17.14 -22.59 -9.28
N LEU A 334 -17.20 -22.00 -8.09
CA LEU A 334 -18.44 -21.51 -7.49
C LEU A 334 -18.87 -20.15 -8.04
N PHE A 335 -17.92 -19.22 -8.17
CA PHE A 335 -18.20 -17.82 -8.47
C PHE A 335 -17.81 -17.51 -9.91
N PRO A 336 -18.77 -17.24 -10.82
CA PRO A 336 -18.46 -16.88 -12.21
C PRO A 336 -17.90 -15.46 -12.34
N PHE A 337 -18.29 -14.57 -11.43
CA PHE A 337 -17.74 -13.22 -11.30
C PHE A 337 -17.89 -12.75 -9.86
N GLN A 338 -17.11 -11.75 -9.46
CA GLN A 338 -17.22 -11.11 -8.16
C GLN A 338 -17.36 -9.61 -8.37
N LEU A 339 -18.25 -8.99 -7.60
CA LEU A 339 -18.40 -7.54 -7.58
C LEU A 339 -17.67 -7.00 -6.35
N ASN A 340 -16.50 -6.43 -6.58
CA ASN A 340 -15.70 -5.83 -5.53
C ASN A 340 -15.97 -4.33 -5.51
N LEU A 341 -16.19 -3.79 -4.31
CA LEU A 341 -16.44 -2.36 -4.09
C LEU A 341 -15.16 -1.60 -3.72
N LYS A 342 -14.11 -2.33 -3.34
CA LYS A 342 -12.83 -1.78 -2.92
C LYS A 342 -11.73 -2.46 -3.70
N ILE A 343 -10.86 -1.67 -4.32
CA ILE A 343 -9.56 -2.17 -4.74
C ILE A 343 -8.67 -2.09 -3.51
N GLU A 344 -8.01 -3.18 -3.13
CA GLU A 344 -7.10 -3.22 -1.98
C GLU A 344 -5.98 -2.15 -2.05
N ARG A 345 -5.75 -1.65 -3.27
CA ARG A 345 -4.71 -0.71 -3.68
C ARG A 345 -5.26 0.67 -4.07
N SER A 346 -6.51 1.00 -3.72
CA SER A 346 -7.05 2.35 -3.90
C SER A 346 -7.81 2.79 -2.65
N LEU A 347 -7.68 4.08 -2.30
CA LEU A 347 -8.49 4.69 -1.24
C LEU A 347 -9.93 4.95 -1.66
N PHE A 348 -10.24 4.80 -2.96
CA PHE A 348 -11.57 5.05 -3.52
C PHE A 348 -12.43 3.78 -3.57
N VAL A 349 -13.73 3.98 -3.43
CA VAL A 349 -14.75 2.93 -3.55
C VAL A 349 -15.38 3.05 -4.94
N TYR A 350 -15.05 2.13 -5.83
CA TYR A 350 -15.75 1.99 -7.11
C TYR A 350 -16.02 0.52 -7.41
N PRO A 351 -17.22 0.18 -7.89
CA PRO A 351 -17.56 -1.20 -8.22
C PRO A 351 -16.76 -1.63 -9.46
N TYR A 352 -16.04 -2.74 -9.35
CA TYR A 352 -15.42 -3.39 -10.50
C TYR A 352 -15.78 -4.87 -10.54
N LEU A 353 -15.91 -5.38 -11.76
CA LEU A 353 -16.25 -6.76 -12.03
C LEU A 353 -14.96 -7.56 -12.19
N GLN A 354 -14.74 -8.52 -11.30
CA GLN A 354 -13.68 -9.50 -11.44
C GLN A 354 -14.27 -10.78 -12.03
N LEU A 355 -13.93 -11.07 -13.28
CA LEU A 355 -14.34 -12.33 -13.92
C LEU A 355 -13.53 -13.50 -13.38
N SER A 356 -14.19 -14.62 -13.17
CA SER A 356 -13.52 -15.86 -12.79
C SER A 356 -12.89 -16.55 -14.00
N THR A 357 -12.12 -17.58 -13.72
CA THR A 357 -11.54 -18.44 -14.76
C THR A 357 -12.61 -19.33 -15.41
N TRP A 358 -12.25 -19.98 -16.51
CA TRP A 358 -13.11 -20.89 -17.26
C TRP A 358 -13.67 -22.06 -16.42
N HIS A 359 -13.07 -22.38 -15.27
CA HIS A 359 -13.57 -23.38 -14.32
C HIS A 359 -15.01 -23.11 -13.85
N SER A 360 -15.41 -21.84 -13.77
CA SER A 360 -16.77 -21.44 -13.40
C SER A 360 -17.84 -21.98 -14.36
N LEU A 361 -17.49 -22.27 -15.62
CA LEU A 361 -18.40 -22.85 -16.61
C LEU A 361 -18.88 -24.25 -16.20
N PHE A 362 -18.04 -25.05 -15.53
CA PHE A 362 -18.45 -26.35 -15.00
C PHE A 362 -19.46 -26.20 -13.86
N GLY A 363 -19.23 -25.23 -12.97
CA GLY A 363 -20.18 -24.89 -11.91
C GLY A 363 -21.53 -24.46 -12.48
N ILE A 364 -21.52 -23.58 -13.49
CA ILE A 364 -22.73 -23.14 -14.21
C ILE A 364 -23.44 -24.33 -14.85
N LEU A 365 -22.72 -25.25 -15.50
CA LEU A 365 -23.32 -26.42 -16.14
C LEU A 365 -24.08 -27.30 -15.14
N ILE A 366 -23.48 -27.58 -13.97
CA ILE A 366 -24.13 -28.35 -12.90
C ILE A 366 -25.40 -27.64 -12.43
N LEU A 367 -25.34 -26.33 -12.21
CA LEU A 367 -26.48 -25.54 -11.75
C LEU A 367 -27.60 -25.45 -12.80
N LEU A 368 -27.26 -25.42 -14.09
CA LEU A 368 -28.25 -25.48 -15.18
C LEU A 368 -29.01 -26.81 -15.18
N VAL A 369 -28.30 -27.92 -15.01
CA VAL A 369 -28.92 -29.26 -14.91
C VAL A 369 -29.87 -29.30 -13.71
N LEU A 370 -29.44 -28.83 -12.54
CA LEU A 370 -30.27 -28.77 -11.33
C LEU A 370 -31.52 -27.90 -11.54
N THR A 371 -31.34 -26.72 -12.14
CA THR A 371 -32.45 -25.79 -12.44
C THR A 371 -33.45 -26.42 -13.40
N PHE A 372 -32.97 -27.13 -14.43
CA PHE A 372 -33.83 -27.84 -15.38
C PHE A 372 -34.68 -28.92 -14.70
N PHE A 373 -34.09 -29.72 -13.80
CA PHE A 373 -34.82 -30.74 -13.04
C PHE A 373 -35.83 -30.15 -12.06
N LEU A 374 -35.50 -29.04 -11.39
CA LEU A 374 -36.44 -28.31 -10.53
C LEU A 374 -37.63 -27.76 -11.34
N GLY A 375 -37.37 -27.22 -12.54
CA GLY A 375 -38.40 -26.76 -13.46
C GLY A 375 -39.32 -27.88 -13.96
N LYS A 376 -38.77 -29.07 -14.24
CA LYS A 376 -39.55 -30.25 -14.68
C LYS A 376 -40.53 -30.74 -13.61
N LYS A 377 -40.20 -30.57 -12.33
CA LYS A 377 -41.07 -30.92 -11.19
C LYS A 377 -42.28 -29.98 -11.09
N ASN A 378 -42.13 -28.73 -11.51
CA ASN A 378 -43.17 -27.71 -11.53
C ASN A 378 -43.84 -27.62 -12.92
N LYS A 379 -44.78 -28.53 -13.19
CA LYS A 379 -45.43 -28.77 -14.50
C LYS A 379 -46.10 -27.58 -15.22
N ASN A 380 -46.15 -26.36 -14.66
CA ASN A 380 -46.98 -25.27 -15.18
C ASN A 380 -46.24 -24.01 -15.68
N GLU A 381 -44.93 -24.08 -15.94
CA GLU A 381 -44.11 -22.87 -16.06
C GLU A 381 -43.05 -22.89 -17.19
N GLY A 382 -43.43 -23.30 -18.42
CA GLY A 382 -42.49 -23.44 -19.55
C GLY A 382 -41.68 -22.18 -19.91
N ARG A 383 -42.31 -21.00 -20.00
CA ARG A 383 -41.61 -19.73 -20.30
C ARG A 383 -40.78 -19.20 -19.12
N THR A 384 -41.25 -19.38 -17.89
CA THR A 384 -40.49 -18.97 -16.69
C THR A 384 -39.30 -19.89 -16.43
N ASN A 385 -39.39 -21.17 -16.81
CA ASN A 385 -38.26 -22.09 -16.77
C ASN A 385 -37.12 -21.66 -17.72
N LEU A 386 -37.45 -21.19 -18.93
CA LEU A 386 -36.44 -20.67 -19.86
C LEU A 386 -35.76 -19.39 -19.35
N VAL A 387 -36.52 -18.47 -18.75
CA VAL A 387 -35.95 -17.26 -18.12
C VAL A 387 -35.04 -17.63 -16.94
N ASN A 388 -35.44 -18.59 -16.11
CA ASN A 388 -34.62 -19.08 -15.00
C ASN A 388 -33.30 -19.69 -15.48
N LEU A 389 -33.33 -20.48 -16.57
CA LEU A 389 -32.12 -21.06 -17.16
C LEU A 389 -31.19 -19.98 -17.71
N ILE A 390 -31.73 -18.93 -18.36
CA ILE A 390 -30.91 -17.80 -18.83
C ILE A 390 -30.24 -17.08 -17.66
N VAL A 391 -30.99 -16.82 -16.57
CA VAL A 391 -30.43 -16.17 -15.37
C VAL A 391 -29.27 -17.00 -14.79
N VAL A 392 -29.44 -18.32 -14.64
CA VAL A 392 -28.36 -19.20 -14.15
C VAL A 392 -27.18 -19.28 -15.11
N LEU A 393 -27.43 -19.31 -16.43
CA LEU A 393 -26.37 -19.32 -17.43
C LEU A 393 -25.48 -18.08 -17.31
N LEU A 394 -26.08 -16.90 -17.09
CA LEU A 394 -25.34 -15.64 -17.02
C LEU A 394 -24.71 -15.38 -15.64
N THR A 395 -25.30 -15.91 -14.56
CA THR A 395 -24.95 -15.51 -13.18
C THR A 395 -24.57 -16.66 -12.25
N GLY A 396 -24.60 -17.90 -12.75
CA GLY A 396 -24.21 -19.10 -12.01
C GLY A 396 -24.93 -19.26 -10.69
N ILE A 397 -24.16 -19.42 -9.61
CA ILE A 397 -24.68 -19.67 -8.26
C ILE A 397 -25.57 -18.53 -7.75
N TYR A 398 -25.29 -17.29 -8.14
CA TYR A 398 -26.08 -16.13 -7.72
C TYR A 398 -27.51 -16.21 -8.28
N GLY A 399 -27.61 -16.49 -9.57
CA GLY A 399 -28.88 -16.72 -10.25
C GLY A 399 -29.63 -17.90 -9.66
N PHE A 400 -28.94 -19.02 -9.46
CA PHE A 400 -29.54 -20.22 -8.90
C PHE A 400 -30.14 -19.98 -7.50
N LEU A 401 -29.38 -19.35 -6.60
CA LEU A 401 -29.85 -19.01 -5.26
C LEU A 401 -31.01 -18.02 -5.29
N SER A 402 -30.94 -16.99 -6.14
CA SER A 402 -32.03 -16.02 -6.29
C SER A 402 -33.33 -16.70 -6.78
N ILE A 403 -33.23 -17.66 -7.71
CA ILE A 403 -34.39 -18.42 -8.19
C ILE A 403 -34.96 -19.29 -7.07
N LEU A 404 -34.14 -19.96 -6.27
CA LEU A 404 -34.62 -20.74 -5.12
C LEU A 404 -35.38 -19.88 -4.11
N LEU A 405 -34.88 -18.67 -3.81
CA LEU A 405 -35.51 -17.74 -2.87
C LEU A 405 -36.86 -17.21 -3.38
N PHE A 406 -36.98 -16.94 -4.68
CA PHE A 406 -38.19 -16.38 -5.29
C PHE A 406 -38.96 -17.36 -6.17
N THR A 407 -38.78 -18.67 -5.96
CA THR A 407 -39.65 -19.68 -6.57
C THR A 407 -41.00 -19.61 -5.85
N PRO A 408 -42.14 -19.53 -6.57
CA PRO A 408 -43.44 -19.59 -5.93
C PRO A 408 -43.58 -20.91 -5.19
N ILE A 409 -43.43 -20.89 -3.87
CA ILE A 409 -43.78 -22.01 -3.02
C ILE A 409 -45.30 -22.10 -3.11
N HIS A 410 -45.83 -23.01 -3.94
CA HIS A 410 -47.19 -23.49 -3.78
C HIS A 410 -47.27 -24.26 -2.46
N ARG A 411 -47.28 -23.54 -1.34
CA ARG A 411 -47.81 -24.06 -0.08
C ARG A 411 -49.29 -24.28 -0.35
N LYS A 412 -49.64 -25.53 -0.61
CA LYS A 412 -51.02 -26.00 -0.46
C LYS A 412 -51.44 -25.63 0.96
N PHE A 413 -52.27 -24.60 1.08
CA PHE A 413 -53.20 -24.50 2.20
C PHE A 413 -54.50 -25.16 1.76
#